data_AF-A0A131Y7A6-F1
#
_entry.id   AF-A0A131Y7A6-F1
#
_cell.length_a   1.000
_cell.length_b   1.000
_cell.length_c   1.000
_cell.angle_alpha   90.00
_cell.angle_beta   90.00
_cell.angle_gamma   90.00
#
_symmetry.space_group_name_H-M   'P 1'
#
loop_
_entity.id
_entity.type
_entity.pdbx_description
1 polymer ?
#
loop_
_entity_poly.entity_id
_entity_poly.type
_entity_poly.pdbx_seq_one_letter_code
_entity_poly.pdbx_strand_id
1 'polypeptide(L)'
;NFFVRFHMEVLPVKTWEEKKGFFLPWGTNCVICPFAETLQHTFLYCTNAELFWAQLRAEAGISLYPTWHSMKFLDVGKQQHSLSLEILTLIGLHAIRSSRTDHTLVREGGQPAWRYLIQGINYVTSLVKEIEFPESDFWETLKSRLKITR
;
A
#
# COMPACT_ATOMS: atom_id res chain seq x y z
N ASN A 1 12.52 -8.38 1.01
CA ASN A 1 11.94 -7.30 1.83
C ASN A 1 11.32 -6.25 0.90
N PHE A 2 10.00 -6.02 0.97
CA PHE A 2 9.28 -5.08 0.10
C PHE A 2 9.68 -3.63 0.38
N PHE A 3 9.56 -3.19 1.63
CA PHE A 3 9.70 -1.78 1.99
C PHE A 3 11.12 -1.27 1.77
N VAL A 4 12.15 -2.05 2.09
CA VAL A 4 13.55 -1.67 1.80
C VAL A 4 13.75 -1.41 0.30
N ARG A 5 13.16 -2.24 -0.57
CA ARG A 5 13.25 -2.02 -2.03
C ARG A 5 12.45 -0.80 -2.48
N PHE A 6 11.31 -0.54 -1.84
CA PHE A 6 10.49 0.65 -2.10
C PHE A 6 11.26 1.91 -1.71
N HIS A 7 11.79 1.96 -0.49
CA HIS A 7 12.57 3.05 0.08
C HIS A 7 13.81 3.39 -0.76
N MET A 8 14.54 2.35 -1.19
CA MET A 8 15.72 2.50 -2.04
C MET A 8 15.40 2.73 -3.52
N GLU A 9 14.11 2.80 -3.88
CA GLU A 9 13.64 2.99 -5.26
C GLU A 9 14.15 1.92 -6.25
N VAL A 10 14.31 0.69 -5.76
CA VAL A 10 14.74 -0.50 -6.54
C VAL A 10 13.64 -1.55 -6.69
N LEU A 11 12.39 -1.13 -6.51
CA LEU A 11 11.24 -1.94 -6.88
C LEU A 11 11.14 -2.03 -8.40
N PRO A 12 10.92 -3.25 -8.96
CA PRO A 12 10.84 -3.44 -10.39
C PRO A 12 9.45 -3.02 -10.83
N VAL A 13 9.35 -1.73 -11.18
CA VAL A 13 8.27 -1.15 -11.99
C VAL A 13 8.81 -1.01 -13.42
N LYS A 14 7.93 -0.92 -14.41
CA LYS A 14 8.37 -0.97 -15.82
C LYS A 14 9.43 0.07 -16.17
N THR A 15 9.29 1.30 -15.69
CA THR A 15 10.31 2.35 -15.96
C THR A 15 11.66 2.06 -15.31
N TRP A 16 11.69 1.32 -14.19
CA TRP A 16 12.93 0.86 -13.58
C TRP A 16 13.53 -0.31 -14.38
N GLU A 17 12.69 -1.25 -14.84
CA GLU A 17 13.11 -2.40 -15.64
C GLU A 17 13.71 -1.96 -16.98
N GLU A 18 13.08 -1.02 -17.68
CA GLU A 18 13.63 -0.43 -18.90
C GLU A 18 15.00 0.20 -18.65
N LYS A 19 15.17 0.99 -17.58
CA LYS A 19 16.46 1.58 -17.19
C LYS A 19 17.54 0.55 -16.87
N LYS A 20 17.16 -0.69 -16.52
CA LYS A 20 18.08 -1.80 -16.29
C LYS A 20 18.33 -2.64 -17.53
N GLY A 21 17.75 -2.28 -18.68
CA GLY A 21 17.94 -2.97 -19.96
C GLY A 21 17.01 -4.16 -20.17
N PHE A 22 15.95 -4.31 -19.37
CA PHE A 22 14.95 -5.34 -19.62
C PHE A 22 14.10 -4.99 -20.84
N PHE A 23 13.79 -6.01 -21.66
CA PHE A 23 12.91 -5.86 -22.81
C PHE A 23 11.44 -5.84 -22.35
N LEU A 24 10.73 -4.76 -22.66
CA LEU A 24 9.32 -4.56 -22.30
C LEU A 24 8.46 -4.43 -23.57
N PRO A 25 7.89 -5.53 -24.08
CA PRO A 25 7.20 -5.55 -25.37
C PRO A 25 5.98 -4.61 -25.43
N TRP A 26 5.38 -4.30 -24.28
CA TRP A 26 4.20 -3.45 -24.16
C TRP A 26 4.54 -2.02 -23.68
N GLY A 27 5.82 -1.64 -23.76
CA GLY A 27 6.33 -0.35 -23.30
C GLY A 27 6.30 -0.19 -21.77
N THR A 28 6.58 1.03 -21.31
CA THR A 28 6.67 1.36 -19.89
C THR A 28 5.38 1.86 -19.26
N ASN A 29 4.30 1.97 -20.03
CA ASN A 29 3.03 2.46 -19.52
C ASN A 29 2.40 1.49 -18.53
N CYS A 30 1.72 2.07 -17.54
CA CYS A 30 0.90 1.37 -16.57
C CYS A 30 -0.17 0.54 -17.29
N VAL A 31 -0.49 -0.64 -16.74
CA VAL A 31 -1.48 -1.52 -17.37
C VAL A 31 -2.92 -0.97 -17.27
N ILE A 32 -3.15 -0.06 -16.33
CA ILE A 32 -4.50 0.48 -16.03
C ILE A 32 -4.71 1.85 -16.70
N CYS A 33 -3.65 2.61 -16.94
CA CYS A 33 -3.77 3.99 -17.43
C CYS A 33 -2.60 4.35 -18.37
N PRO A 34 -2.74 5.39 -19.21
CA PRO A 34 -1.81 5.64 -20.31
C PRO A 34 -0.51 6.35 -19.88
N PHE A 35 -0.13 6.30 -18.60
CA PHE A 35 1.06 6.96 -18.06
C PHE A 35 2.20 5.97 -17.79
N ALA A 36 3.44 6.44 -17.87
CA ALA A 36 4.62 5.64 -17.55
C ALA A 36 4.55 5.11 -16.10
N GLU A 37 4.80 3.82 -15.93
CA GLU A 37 4.76 3.13 -14.64
C GLU A 37 6.03 3.42 -13.83
N THR A 38 6.02 4.57 -13.16
CA THR A 38 6.99 4.93 -12.12
C THR A 38 6.53 4.46 -10.74
N LEU A 39 7.39 4.54 -9.72
CA LEU A 39 6.98 4.27 -8.34
C LEU A 39 5.91 5.27 -7.87
N GLN A 40 6.15 6.56 -8.05
CA GLN A 40 5.18 7.59 -7.70
C GLN A 40 3.84 7.37 -8.41
N HIS A 41 3.87 7.06 -9.71
CA HIS A 41 2.66 6.74 -10.43
C HIS A 41 1.96 5.52 -9.82
N THR A 42 2.68 4.42 -9.62
CA THR A 42 2.12 3.16 -9.11
C THR A 42 1.40 3.31 -7.77
N PHE A 43 1.96 4.09 -6.85
CA PHE A 43 1.50 4.17 -5.46
C PHE A 43 0.71 5.43 -5.11
N LEU A 44 0.77 6.49 -5.91
CA LEU A 44 0.07 7.75 -5.66
C LEU A 44 -0.87 8.15 -6.79
N TYR A 45 -0.38 8.18 -8.03
CA TYR A 45 -1.08 8.86 -9.14
C TYR A 45 -1.80 7.92 -10.11
N CYS A 46 -1.70 6.62 -9.91
CA CYS A 46 -2.48 5.65 -10.65
C CYS A 46 -3.92 5.71 -10.13
N THR A 47 -4.91 5.69 -11.01
CA THR A 47 -6.34 5.73 -10.64
C THR A 47 -6.69 4.68 -9.57
N ASN A 48 -6.12 3.47 -9.68
CA ASN A 48 -6.34 2.43 -8.67
C ASN A 48 -5.75 2.78 -7.29
N ALA A 49 -4.60 3.47 -7.26
CA ALA A 49 -3.98 3.91 -6.01
C ALA A 49 -4.76 5.09 -5.39
N GLU A 50 -5.18 6.07 -6.20
CA GLU A 50 -5.98 7.20 -5.73
C GLU A 50 -7.30 6.74 -5.10
N LEU A 51 -8.02 5.84 -5.80
CA LEU A 51 -9.25 5.23 -5.30
C LEU A 51 -9.00 4.44 -4.01
N PHE A 52 -7.92 3.65 -3.96
CA PHE A 52 -7.55 2.88 -2.77
C PHE A 52 -7.33 3.79 -1.54
N TRP A 53 -6.53 4.84 -1.68
CA TRP A 53 -6.27 5.76 -0.56
C TRP A 53 -7.50 6.58 -0.17
N ALA A 54 -8.33 6.97 -1.14
CA ALA A 54 -9.59 7.66 -0.87
C ALA A 54 -10.57 6.76 -0.12
N GLN A 55 -10.73 5.51 -0.55
CA GLN A 55 -11.57 4.52 0.11
C GLN A 55 -11.06 4.26 1.53
N LEU A 56 -9.76 4.06 1.72
CA LEU A 56 -9.17 3.87 3.05
C LEU A 56 -9.48 5.04 3.98
N ARG A 57 -9.26 6.28 3.54
CA ARG A 57 -9.61 7.47 4.34
C ARG A 57 -11.09 7.49 4.72
N ALA A 58 -11.96 7.25 3.75
CA ALA A 58 -13.41 7.31 3.93
C ALA A 58 -13.90 6.23 4.90
N GLU A 59 -13.47 4.98 4.71
CA GLU A 59 -13.95 3.85 5.53
C GLU A 59 -13.28 3.80 6.90
N ALA A 60 -11.99 4.15 7.01
CA ALA A 60 -11.29 4.18 8.29
C ALA A 60 -11.59 5.45 9.09
N GLY A 61 -12.14 6.50 8.47
CA GLY A 61 -12.36 7.80 9.11
C GLY A 61 -11.06 8.44 9.59
N ILE A 62 -10.00 8.36 8.78
CA ILE A 62 -8.67 8.89 9.07
C ILE A 62 -8.29 9.98 8.07
N SER A 63 -7.50 10.96 8.52
CA SER A 63 -6.98 12.04 7.68
C SER A 63 -5.60 11.68 7.08
N LEU A 64 -5.50 10.50 6.45
CA LEU A 64 -4.26 10.01 5.85
C LEU A 64 -4.14 10.47 4.38
N TYR A 65 -3.28 11.46 4.13
CA TYR A 65 -2.94 11.94 2.78
C TYR A 65 -1.48 11.60 2.47
N PRO A 66 -1.21 10.41 1.91
CA PRO A 66 0.15 10.03 1.61
C PRO A 66 0.76 10.96 0.57
N THR A 67 1.96 11.45 0.86
CA THR A 67 2.84 12.10 -0.09
C THR A 67 3.95 11.13 -0.47
N TRP A 68 4.73 11.46 -1.51
CA TRP A 68 5.90 10.64 -1.83
C TRP A 68 6.89 10.55 -0.67
N HIS A 69 7.13 11.67 0.03
CA HIS A 69 7.98 11.72 1.21
C HIS A 69 7.44 10.82 2.32
N SER A 70 6.16 10.98 2.70
CA SER A 70 5.58 10.23 3.80
C SER A 70 5.57 8.73 3.52
N MET A 71 5.33 8.30 2.28
CA MET A 71 5.41 6.90 1.89
C MET A 71 6.84 6.38 1.93
N LYS A 72 7.79 7.12 1.36
CA LYS A 72 9.19 6.69 1.22
C LYS A 72 9.87 6.51 2.57
N PHE A 73 9.56 7.38 3.53
CA PHE A 73 10.19 7.38 4.85
C PHE A 73 9.28 6.83 5.96
N LEU A 74 8.02 6.49 5.65
CA LEU A 74 6.99 6.21 6.66
C LEU A 74 6.98 7.30 7.73
N ASP A 75 6.84 8.54 7.29
CA ASP A 75 6.77 9.72 8.15
C ASP A 75 5.44 10.41 7.93
N VAL A 76 4.49 10.17 8.84
CA VAL A 76 3.16 10.78 8.82
C VAL A 76 3.09 12.08 9.62
N GLY A 77 4.23 12.55 10.14
CA GLY A 77 4.33 13.69 11.03
C GLY A 77 3.75 13.43 12.42
N LYS A 78 3.65 14.49 13.22
CA LYS A 78 3.15 14.43 14.61
C LYS A 78 1.63 14.38 14.68
N GLN A 79 1.06 13.28 14.20
CA GLN A 79 -0.37 12.99 14.29
C GLN A 79 -0.66 12.09 15.49
N GLN A 80 -1.90 12.11 15.97
CA GLN A 80 -2.36 11.10 16.93
C GLN A 80 -2.29 9.71 16.26
N HIS A 81 -1.78 8.73 16.99
CA HIS A 81 -1.54 7.39 16.49
C HIS A 81 -0.55 7.32 15.30
N SER A 82 0.52 8.11 15.33
CA SER A 82 1.47 8.23 14.21
C SER A 82 2.06 6.88 13.83
N LEU A 83 2.46 6.07 14.81
CA LEU A 83 3.07 4.78 14.56
C LEU A 83 2.08 3.81 13.89
N SER A 84 0.83 3.79 14.34
CA SER A 84 -0.21 2.97 13.73
C SER A 84 -0.57 3.42 12.31
N LEU A 85 -0.53 4.72 12.04
CA LEU A 85 -0.73 5.29 10.70
C LEU A 85 0.44 4.96 9.75
N GLU A 86 1.67 4.92 10.25
CA GLU A 86 2.85 4.48 9.50
C GLU A 86 2.72 3.00 9.11
N ILE A 87 2.35 2.15 10.07
CA ILE A 87 2.11 0.72 9.82
C ILE A 87 0.95 0.53 8.84
N LEU A 88 -0.14 1.28 8.99
CA LEU A 88 -1.27 1.24 8.06
C LEU A 88 -0.86 1.68 6.65
N THR A 89 -0.04 2.72 6.53
CA THR A 89 0.54 3.17 5.26
C THR A 89 1.38 2.06 4.64
N LEU A 90 2.22 1.39 5.43
CA LEU A 90 3.04 0.27 4.98
C LEU A 90 2.18 -0.90 4.47
N ILE A 91 1.12 -1.27 5.20
CA ILE A 91 0.17 -2.31 4.76
C ILE A 91 -0.48 -1.89 3.44
N GLY A 92 -0.92 -0.64 3.31
CA GLY A 92 -1.53 -0.13 2.08
C GLY A 92 -0.58 -0.15 0.88
N LEU A 93 0.67 0.26 1.08
CA LEU A 93 1.72 0.15 0.05
C LEU A 93 1.94 -1.30 -0.37
N HIS A 94 2.04 -2.22 0.59
CA HIS A 94 2.19 -3.64 0.29
C HIS A 94 0.98 -4.20 -0.46
N ALA A 95 -0.24 -3.80 -0.06
CA ALA A 95 -1.48 -4.25 -0.69
C ALA A 95 -1.59 -3.82 -2.16
N ILE A 96 -1.25 -2.56 -2.47
CA ILE A 96 -1.17 -2.06 -3.84
C ILE A 96 -0.15 -2.87 -4.64
N ARG A 97 1.05 -3.09 -4.10
CA ARG A 97 2.10 -3.84 -4.80
C ARG A 97 1.69 -5.28 -5.08
N SER A 98 1.10 -5.95 -4.10
CA SER A 98 0.69 -7.35 -4.22
C SER A 98 -0.39 -7.52 -5.28
N SER A 99 -1.46 -6.71 -5.21
CA SER A 99 -2.53 -6.74 -6.21
C SER A 99 -2.04 -6.47 -7.64
N ARG A 100 -1.13 -5.50 -7.80
CA ARG A 100 -0.51 -5.24 -9.12
C ARG A 100 0.38 -6.38 -9.59
N THR A 101 1.16 -6.98 -8.69
CA THR A 101 2.05 -8.09 -9.03
C THR A 101 1.23 -9.28 -9.51
N ASP A 102 0.11 -9.57 -8.85
CA ASP A 102 -0.83 -10.61 -9.29
C ASP A 102 -1.39 -10.33 -10.68
N HIS A 103 -1.81 -9.10 -10.94
CA HIS A 103 -2.32 -8.70 -12.24
C HIS A 103 -1.25 -8.83 -13.34
N THR A 104 -0.03 -8.34 -13.11
CA THR A 104 1.07 -8.40 -14.08
C THR A 104 1.51 -9.83 -14.36
N LEU A 105 1.56 -10.68 -13.33
CA LEU A 105 1.97 -12.08 -13.45
C LEU A 105 0.82 -13.03 -13.79
N VAL A 106 -0.41 -12.50 -13.96
CA VAL A 106 -1.63 -13.28 -14.22
C VAL A 106 -1.77 -14.44 -13.23
N ARG A 107 -1.59 -14.14 -11.94
CA ARG A 107 -1.67 -15.17 -10.90
C ARG A 107 -3.09 -15.68 -10.75
N GLU A 108 -3.24 -17.00 -10.75
CA GLU A 108 -4.50 -17.65 -10.43
C GLU A 108 -4.93 -17.27 -9.00
N GLY A 109 -6.17 -16.82 -8.85
CA GLY A 109 -6.69 -16.33 -7.57
C GLY A 109 -6.12 -14.96 -7.13
N GLY A 110 -5.54 -14.17 -8.04
CA GLY A 110 -5.07 -12.82 -7.76
C GLY A 110 -6.14 -11.94 -7.09
N GLN A 111 -5.73 -11.14 -6.11
CA GLN A 111 -6.68 -10.40 -5.26
C GLN A 111 -6.62 -8.87 -5.49
N PRO A 112 -7.75 -8.15 -5.30
CA PRO A 112 -7.74 -6.70 -5.30
C PRO A 112 -6.98 -6.17 -4.07
N ALA A 113 -6.41 -4.97 -4.18
CA ALA A 113 -5.62 -4.35 -3.10
C ALA A 113 -6.39 -4.29 -1.76
N TRP A 114 -7.70 -4.05 -1.79
CA TRP A 114 -8.52 -4.03 -0.58
C TRP A 114 -8.47 -5.35 0.20
N ARG A 115 -8.49 -6.51 -0.47
CA ARG A 115 -8.40 -7.81 0.20
C ARG A 115 -7.05 -7.99 0.91
N TYR A 116 -5.95 -7.59 0.26
CA TYR A 116 -4.62 -7.61 0.88
C TYR A 116 -4.51 -6.66 2.07
N LEU A 117 -5.14 -5.49 2.00
CA LEU A 117 -5.20 -4.54 3.11
C LEU A 117 -5.88 -5.18 4.32
N ILE A 118 -7.07 -5.78 4.15
CA ILE A 118 -7.80 -6.43 5.24
C ILE A 118 -6.98 -7.57 5.86
N GLN A 119 -6.32 -8.39 5.04
CA GLN A 119 -5.43 -9.45 5.53
C GLN A 119 -4.28 -8.89 6.37
N GLY A 120 -3.65 -7.81 5.91
CA GLY A 120 -2.56 -7.14 6.64
C GLY A 120 -3.02 -6.53 7.96
N ILE A 121 -4.20 -5.88 7.98
CA ILE A 121 -4.79 -5.34 9.21
C ILE A 121 -5.09 -6.46 10.20
N ASN A 122 -5.65 -7.59 9.74
CA ASN A 122 -5.94 -8.73 10.59
C ASN A 122 -4.68 -9.31 11.22
N TYR A 123 -3.61 -9.47 10.43
CA TYR A 123 -2.32 -9.94 10.90
C TYR A 123 -1.68 -9.00 11.93
N VAL A 124 -1.66 -7.69 11.67
CA VAL A 124 -1.11 -6.72 12.63
C VAL A 124 -1.94 -6.71 13.91
N THR A 125 -3.27 -6.75 13.80
CA THR A 125 -4.14 -6.75 14.98
C THR A 125 -3.95 -8.00 15.85
N SER A 126 -3.66 -9.17 15.27
CA SER A 126 -3.36 -10.36 16.08
C SER A 126 -2.06 -10.19 16.87
N LEU A 127 -1.04 -9.58 16.27
CA LEU A 127 0.24 -9.33 16.93
C LEU A 127 0.14 -8.25 18.01
N VAL A 128 -0.54 -7.15 17.71
CA VAL A 128 -0.73 -6.00 18.62
C VAL A 128 -1.34 -6.42 19.97
N LYS A 129 -2.23 -7.42 19.96
CA LYS A 129 -2.84 -7.99 21.18
C LYS A 129 -1.85 -8.75 22.04
N GLU A 130 -0.84 -9.37 21.44
CA GLU A 130 0.13 -10.20 22.14
C GLU A 130 1.28 -9.38 22.73
N ILE A 131 1.67 -8.28 22.07
CA ILE A 131 2.89 -7.53 22.38
C ILE A 131 2.66 -6.24 23.18
N GLU A 132 1.45 -5.99 23.69
CA GLU A 132 1.07 -4.74 24.38
C GLU A 132 1.51 -3.48 23.61
N PHE A 133 1.26 -3.48 22.30
CA PHE A 133 1.72 -2.42 21.41
C PHE A 133 1.15 -1.04 21.83
N PRO A 134 1.96 0.04 21.79
CA PRO A 134 1.45 1.40 21.95
C PRO A 134 0.35 1.69 20.92
N GLU A 135 -0.71 2.42 21.26
CA GLU A 135 -1.79 2.74 20.32
C GLU A 135 -2.64 1.53 19.87
N SER A 136 -2.70 0.47 20.67
CA SER A 136 -3.53 -0.71 20.37
C SER A 136 -5.03 -0.41 20.19
N ASP A 137 -5.52 0.65 20.82
CA ASP A 137 -6.90 1.17 20.70
C ASP A 137 -7.25 1.63 19.28
N PHE A 138 -6.26 2.11 18.52
CA PHE A 138 -6.42 2.48 17.11
C PHE A 138 -6.89 1.28 16.28
N TRP A 139 -6.28 0.11 16.48
CA TRP A 139 -6.54 -1.09 15.66
C TRP A 139 -7.93 -1.68 15.93
N GLU A 140 -8.41 -1.65 17.17
CA GLU A 140 -9.77 -2.06 17.51
C GLU A 140 -10.81 -1.11 16.90
N THR A 141 -10.56 0.20 16.98
CA THR A 141 -11.42 1.21 16.35
C THR A 141 -11.45 1.04 14.83
N LEU A 142 -10.29 0.81 14.21
CA LEU A 142 -10.16 0.58 12.78
C LEU A 142 -10.96 -0.65 12.32
N LYS A 143 -10.87 -1.77 13.04
CA LYS A 143 -11.63 -2.99 12.72
C LYS A 143 -13.14 -2.78 12.77
N SER A 144 -13.61 -2.09 13.81
CA SER A 144 -15.02 -1.73 13.98
C SER A 144 -15.53 -0.93 12.77
N ARG A 145 -14.77 0.09 12.35
CA ARG A 145 -15.15 0.98 11.23
C ARG A 145 -15.16 0.27 9.88
N LEU A 146 -14.14 -0.52 9.61
CA LEU A 146 -14.00 -1.27 8.36
C LEU A 146 -14.95 -2.47 8.26
N LYS A 147 -15.80 -2.70 9.28
CA LYS A 147 -16.70 -3.85 9.40
C LYS A 147 -16.00 -5.16 9.10
N ILE A 148 -14.71 -5.25 9.45
CA ILE A 148 -13.90 -6.45 9.22
C ILE A 148 -14.48 -7.51 10.14
N THR A 149 -15.33 -8.37 9.56
CA THR A 149 -15.94 -9.45 10.31
C THR A 149 -14.85 -10.44 10.69
N ARG A 150 -14.94 -10.91 11.94
CA ARG A 150 -13.97 -11.80 12.56
C ARG A 150 -13.88 -13.14 11.82
#